data_AF-A0A6I1BXQ8-F1
#
_entry.id   AF-A0A6I1BXQ8-F1
#
_cell.length_a   1.000
_cell.length_b   1.000
_cell.length_c   1.000
_cell.angle_alpha   90.00
_cell.angle_beta   90.00
_cell.angle_gamma   90.00
#
_symmetry.space_group_name_H-M   'P 1'
#
loop_
_entity.id
_entity.type
_entity.pdbx_description
1 polymer ?
#
loop_
_entity_poly.entity_id
_entity_poly.type
_entity_poly.pdbx_seq_one_letter_code
_entity_poly.pdbx_strand_id
1 'polypeptide(L)'
;MTTTTRNIIEELKRAATEQGAGEAVRTIAGPALETWMRALDGKDADPERLDDLATLMTARLSIRDAALIAAVEPKLDTATVIDMAARPHASNNKTLLTETLKAAFDDPHIRPDETRLARAVREACAMADRARKHGGPVAQPYALAAYLAWWDGDGKAATLAALAALDDDPETSLAIMVAAMAASGRYPAYLR
;
A
#
# COMPACT_ATOMS: atom_id res chain seq x y z
N MET A 1 24.94 -7.42 -23.91
CA MET A 1 23.58 -7.96 -23.71
C MET A 1 22.71 -6.82 -23.23
N THR A 2 21.78 -6.35 -24.06
CA THR A 2 20.83 -5.31 -23.67
C THR A 2 19.79 -5.92 -22.75
N THR A 3 19.93 -5.70 -21.44
CA THR A 3 18.88 -5.99 -20.47
C THR A 3 17.68 -5.16 -20.85
N THR A 4 16.68 -5.79 -21.46
CA THR A 4 15.41 -5.12 -21.75
C THR A 4 14.76 -4.85 -20.40
N THR A 5 14.76 -3.59 -19.97
CA THR A 5 14.13 -3.19 -18.71
C THR A 5 12.67 -3.63 -18.74
N ARG A 6 12.32 -4.54 -17.82
CA ARG A 6 10.96 -5.07 -17.68
C ARG A 6 10.02 -3.91 -17.35
N ASN A 7 9.01 -3.69 -18.19
CA ASN A 7 7.98 -2.68 -17.93
C ASN A 7 6.70 -3.37 -17.43
N ILE A 8 6.60 -3.54 -16.11
CA ILE A 8 5.51 -4.28 -15.47
C ILE A 8 4.13 -3.61 -15.67
N ILE A 9 4.08 -2.30 -15.91
CA ILE A 9 2.82 -1.60 -16.23
C ILE A 9 2.30 -2.03 -17.60
N GLU A 10 3.18 -2.13 -18.60
CA GLU A 10 2.79 -2.61 -19.93
C GLU A 10 2.41 -4.09 -19.91
N GLU A 11 3.07 -4.91 -19.08
CA GLU A 11 2.64 -6.29 -18.82
C GLU A 11 1.23 -6.35 -18.21
N LEU A 12 0.94 -5.50 -17.22
CA LEU A 12 -0.39 -5.39 -16.61
C LEU A 12 -1.45 -4.95 -17.63
N LYS A 13 -1.15 -3.97 -18.49
CA LYS A 13 -2.08 -3.48 -19.53
C LYS A 13 -2.35 -4.54 -20.59
N ARG A 14 -1.31 -5.25 -21.04
CA ARG A 14 -1.44 -6.35 -22.00
C ARG A 14 -2.29 -7.47 -21.42
N ALA A 15 -1.95 -7.94 -20.22
CA ALA A 15 -2.74 -8.95 -19.52
C ALA A 15 -4.20 -8.50 -19.31
N ALA A 16 -4.44 -7.22 -18.97
CA ALA A 16 -5.81 -6.73 -18.80
C ALA A 16 -6.64 -6.84 -20.07
N THR A 17 -6.01 -6.68 -21.25
CA THR A 17 -6.66 -6.85 -22.56
C THR A 17 -6.92 -8.33 -22.87
N GLU A 18 -6.00 -9.22 -22.52
CA GLU A 18 -6.03 -10.64 -22.89
C GLU A 18 -6.92 -11.51 -21.97
N GLN A 19 -6.86 -11.27 -20.65
CA GLN A 19 -7.51 -12.12 -19.63
C GLN A 19 -8.49 -11.34 -18.74
N GLY A 20 -8.67 -10.04 -19.00
CA GLY A 20 -9.55 -9.17 -18.21
C GLY A 20 -8.84 -8.55 -17.01
N ALA A 21 -9.40 -7.42 -16.55
CA ALA A 21 -8.74 -6.54 -15.59
C ALA A 21 -8.43 -7.20 -14.24
N GLY A 22 -9.34 -8.01 -13.70
CA GLY A 22 -9.12 -8.67 -12.41
C GLY A 22 -8.08 -9.78 -12.48
N GLU A 23 -8.15 -10.62 -13.52
CA GLU A 23 -7.17 -11.70 -13.70
C GLU A 23 -5.77 -11.14 -13.95
N ALA A 24 -5.66 -10.07 -14.74
CA ALA A 24 -4.39 -9.35 -14.93
C ALA A 24 -3.75 -8.90 -13.61
N VAL A 25 -4.54 -8.41 -12.66
CA VAL A 25 -4.02 -8.05 -11.33
C VAL A 25 -3.54 -9.28 -10.58
N ARG A 26 -4.27 -10.41 -10.62
CA ARG A 26 -3.81 -11.65 -9.97
C ARG A 26 -2.48 -12.12 -10.54
N THR A 27 -2.36 -12.17 -11.86
CA THR A 27 -1.15 -12.69 -12.51
C THR A 27 0.04 -11.75 -12.33
N ILE A 28 -0.16 -10.44 -12.49
CA ILE A 28 0.96 -9.48 -12.53
C ILE A 28 1.29 -8.93 -11.14
N ALA A 29 0.27 -8.56 -10.34
CA ALA A 29 0.47 -7.99 -9.01
C ALA A 29 0.44 -9.01 -7.87
N GLY A 30 -0.14 -10.20 -8.10
CA GLY A 30 -0.22 -11.25 -7.08
C GLY A 30 1.12 -11.61 -6.44
N PRO A 31 2.19 -11.88 -7.22
CA PRO A 31 3.51 -12.17 -6.66
C PRO A 31 4.11 -11.03 -5.83
N ALA A 32 3.84 -9.79 -6.22
CA ALA A 32 4.31 -8.61 -5.50
C ALA A 32 3.55 -8.43 -4.15
N LEU A 33 2.24 -8.67 -4.14
CA LEU A 33 1.40 -8.68 -2.94
C LEU A 33 1.74 -9.85 -2.01
N GLU A 34 2.09 -11.02 -2.54
CA GLU A 34 2.57 -12.14 -1.74
C GLU A 34 3.90 -11.79 -1.04
N THR A 35 4.84 -11.18 -1.76
CA THR A 35 6.09 -10.70 -1.17
C THR A 35 5.85 -9.64 -0.09
N TRP A 36 4.91 -8.73 -0.30
CA TRP A 36 4.47 -7.78 0.73
C TRP A 36 3.95 -8.48 1.98
N MET A 37 3.06 -9.46 1.84
CA MET A 37 2.55 -10.25 2.97
C MET A 37 3.67 -10.95 3.75
N ARG A 38 4.66 -11.50 3.04
CA ARG A 38 5.84 -12.11 3.67
C ARG A 38 6.66 -11.10 4.48
N ALA A 39 6.89 -9.91 3.91
CA ALA A 39 7.64 -8.84 4.57
C ALA A 39 6.95 -8.41 5.88
N LEU A 40 5.62 -8.29 5.84
CA LEU A 40 4.79 -7.95 7.00
C LEU A 40 4.87 -9.02 8.10
N ASP A 41 4.87 -10.30 7.72
CA ASP A 41 5.09 -11.42 8.62
C ASP A 41 6.53 -11.50 9.18
N GLY A 42 7.45 -10.64 8.71
CA GLY A 42 8.86 -10.64 9.10
C GLY A 42 9.66 -11.76 8.45
N LYS A 43 9.20 -12.27 7.31
CA LYS A 43 9.89 -13.27 6.48
C LYS A 43 10.69 -12.56 5.40
N ASP A 44 11.67 -13.27 4.84
CA ASP A 44 12.43 -12.78 3.70
C ASP A 44 11.50 -12.42 2.52
N ALA A 45 11.71 -11.21 2.01
CA ALA A 45 10.96 -10.58 0.95
C ALA A 45 11.91 -10.11 -0.14
N ASP A 46 11.60 -10.45 -1.40
CA ASP A 46 12.39 -10.06 -2.55
C ASP A 46 12.24 -8.54 -2.83
N PRO A 47 13.33 -7.74 -2.72
CA PRO A 47 13.27 -6.31 -2.96
C PRO A 47 12.77 -5.95 -4.36
N GLU A 48 13.11 -6.74 -5.38
CA GLU A 48 12.67 -6.46 -6.77
C GLU A 48 11.14 -6.58 -6.89
N ARG A 49 10.52 -7.51 -6.15
CA ARG A 49 9.06 -7.66 -6.12
C ARG A 49 8.36 -6.56 -5.36
N LEU A 50 9.00 -5.99 -4.35
CA LEU A 50 8.51 -4.80 -3.66
C LEU A 50 8.62 -3.56 -4.57
N ASP A 51 9.65 -3.48 -5.41
CA ASP A 51 9.80 -2.40 -6.39
C ASP A 51 8.78 -2.53 -7.54
N ASP A 52 8.49 -3.76 -7.97
CA ASP A 52 7.34 -4.08 -8.84
C ASP A 52 6.03 -3.58 -8.19
N LEU A 53 5.83 -3.83 -6.89
CA LEU A 53 4.64 -3.38 -6.15
C LEU A 53 4.52 -1.85 -6.18
N ALA A 54 5.60 -1.12 -5.92
CA ALA A 54 5.65 0.34 -5.98
C ALA A 54 5.15 0.88 -7.32
N THR A 55 5.64 0.26 -8.39
CA THR A 55 5.31 0.61 -9.77
C THR A 55 3.85 0.26 -10.09
N LEU A 56 3.35 -0.87 -9.60
CA LEU A 56 1.98 -1.31 -9.84
C LEU A 56 0.92 -0.44 -9.13
N MET A 57 1.25 0.12 -7.96
CA MET A 57 0.35 1.00 -7.22
C MET A 57 -0.01 2.28 -7.99
N THR A 58 0.88 2.78 -8.86
CA THR A 58 0.59 3.94 -9.71
C THR A 58 -0.34 3.59 -10.86
N ALA A 59 -0.25 2.36 -11.38
CA ALA A 59 -1.13 1.88 -12.42
C ALA A 59 -2.55 1.61 -11.90
N ARG A 60 -2.68 1.11 -10.66
CA ARG A 60 -3.98 0.80 -10.04
C ARG A 60 -3.98 0.99 -8.53
N LEU A 61 -4.79 1.94 -8.06
CA LEU A 61 -4.94 2.23 -6.63
C LEU A 61 -5.53 1.06 -5.82
N SER A 62 -6.29 0.15 -6.45
CA SER A 62 -6.77 -1.05 -5.75
C SER A 62 -5.63 -1.94 -5.23
N ILE A 63 -4.46 -1.91 -5.87
CA ILE A 63 -3.26 -2.63 -5.41
C ILE A 63 -2.69 -1.96 -4.16
N ARG A 64 -2.65 -0.63 -4.14
CA ARG A 64 -2.25 0.15 -2.95
C ARG A 64 -3.20 -0.10 -1.78
N ASP A 65 -4.50 -0.05 -2.03
CA ASP A 65 -5.51 -0.23 -0.99
C ASP A 65 -5.47 -1.65 -0.41
N ALA A 66 -5.20 -2.66 -1.25
CA ALA A 66 -4.95 -4.03 -0.81
C ALA A 66 -3.67 -4.16 0.04
N ALA A 67 -2.59 -3.47 -0.31
CA ALA A 67 -1.37 -3.47 0.51
C ALA A 67 -1.59 -2.76 1.87
N LEU A 68 -2.39 -1.69 1.88
CA LEU A 68 -2.75 -0.94 3.08
C LEU A 68 -3.61 -1.79 4.03
N ILE A 69 -4.71 -2.38 3.54
CA ILE A 69 -5.58 -3.24 4.38
C ILE A 69 -4.79 -4.44 4.91
N ALA A 70 -3.92 -5.03 4.07
CA ALA A 70 -3.06 -6.12 4.48
C ALA A 70 -2.14 -5.72 5.63
N ALA A 71 -1.70 -4.46 5.73
CA ALA A 71 -0.87 -3.96 6.81
C ALA A 71 -1.61 -3.87 8.15
N VAL A 72 -2.88 -3.43 8.12
CA VAL A 72 -3.68 -3.10 9.32
C VAL A 72 -4.59 -4.24 9.80
N GLU A 73 -4.96 -5.19 8.93
CA GLU A 73 -5.78 -6.37 9.28
C GLU A 73 -4.95 -7.65 9.15
N PRO A 74 -4.32 -8.13 10.25
CA PRO A 74 -3.44 -9.29 10.22
C PRO A 74 -4.17 -10.62 9.94
N LYS A 75 -5.50 -10.65 10.00
CA LYS A 75 -6.29 -11.87 9.76
C LYS A 75 -6.50 -12.18 8.27
N LEU A 76 -6.20 -11.24 7.37
CA LEU A 76 -6.36 -11.47 5.93
C LEU A 76 -5.27 -12.41 5.42
N ASP A 77 -5.69 -13.46 4.69
CA ASP A 77 -4.76 -14.29 3.95
C ASP A 77 -4.35 -13.64 2.61
N THR A 78 -3.25 -14.13 2.04
CA THR A 78 -2.70 -13.62 0.77
C THR A 78 -3.72 -13.70 -0.37
N ALA A 79 -4.53 -14.76 -0.42
CA ALA A 79 -5.52 -14.95 -1.48
C ALA A 79 -6.61 -13.86 -1.42
N THR A 80 -7.05 -13.51 -0.22
CA THR A 80 -8.02 -12.45 0.04
C THR A 80 -7.46 -11.09 -0.34
N VAL A 81 -6.22 -10.78 0.05
CA VAL A 81 -5.53 -9.53 -0.32
C VAL A 81 -5.43 -9.38 -1.85
N ILE A 82 -5.06 -10.46 -2.54
CA ILE A 82 -5.00 -10.47 -4.01
C ILE A 82 -6.41 -10.30 -4.62
N ASP A 83 -7.44 -10.92 -4.06
CA ASP A 83 -8.83 -10.75 -4.52
C ASP A 83 -9.31 -9.30 -4.35
N MET A 84 -8.98 -8.64 -3.24
CA MET A 84 -9.31 -7.24 -3.00
C MET A 84 -8.67 -6.33 -4.05
N ALA A 85 -7.41 -6.57 -4.40
CA ALA A 85 -6.74 -5.83 -5.47
C ALA A 85 -7.37 -6.08 -6.85
N ALA A 86 -7.73 -7.33 -7.13
CA ALA A 86 -8.26 -7.77 -8.42
C ALA A 86 -9.73 -7.40 -8.65
N ARG A 87 -10.53 -7.31 -7.57
CA ARG A 87 -11.98 -7.08 -7.61
C ARG A 87 -12.38 -6.01 -6.58
N PRO A 88 -11.92 -4.76 -6.73
CA PRO A 88 -12.17 -3.69 -5.74
C PRO A 88 -13.64 -3.28 -5.62
N HIS A 89 -14.46 -3.55 -6.63
CA HIS A 89 -15.89 -3.22 -6.65
C HIS A 89 -16.80 -4.38 -6.22
N ALA A 90 -16.23 -5.54 -5.87
CA ALA A 90 -17.01 -6.59 -5.24
C ALA A 90 -17.53 -6.08 -3.89
N SER A 91 -18.83 -6.29 -3.62
CA SER A 91 -19.51 -5.71 -2.46
C SER A 91 -18.87 -6.10 -1.13
N ASN A 92 -18.40 -7.33 -1.03
CA ASN A 92 -17.62 -7.84 0.10
C ASN A 92 -16.32 -7.04 0.31
N ASN A 93 -15.55 -6.81 -0.75
CA ASN A 93 -14.24 -6.14 -0.67
C ASN A 93 -14.38 -4.67 -0.31
N LYS A 94 -15.38 -3.98 -0.86
CA LYS A 94 -15.67 -2.58 -0.52
C LYS A 94 -16.14 -2.43 0.94
N THR A 95 -16.98 -3.36 1.39
CA THR A 95 -17.49 -3.38 2.77
C THR A 95 -16.34 -3.61 3.74
N LEU A 96 -15.51 -4.64 3.50
CA LEU A 96 -14.34 -4.95 4.32
C LEU A 96 -13.38 -3.75 4.44
N LEU A 97 -13.01 -3.13 3.31
CA LEU A 97 -12.13 -1.96 3.33
C LEU A 97 -12.72 -0.81 4.15
N THR A 98 -13.99 -0.49 3.92
CA THR A 98 -14.65 0.65 4.60
C THR A 98 -14.84 0.37 6.09
N GLU A 99 -15.24 -0.85 6.45
CA GLU A 99 -15.49 -1.25 7.83
C GLU A 99 -14.19 -1.36 8.63
N THR A 100 -13.13 -1.96 8.09
CA THR A 100 -11.84 -2.05 8.77
C THR A 100 -11.26 -0.66 9.04
N LEU A 101 -11.27 0.24 8.05
CA LEU A 101 -10.72 1.59 8.23
C LEU A 101 -11.58 2.42 9.19
N LYS A 102 -12.91 2.28 9.13
CA LYS A 102 -13.81 2.97 10.06
C LYS A 102 -13.65 2.45 11.48
N ALA A 103 -13.71 1.13 11.65
CA ALA A 103 -13.64 0.49 12.96
C ALA A 103 -12.34 0.86 13.67
N ALA A 104 -11.21 0.80 12.97
CA ALA A 104 -9.96 1.13 13.61
C ALA A 104 -9.68 2.65 13.73
N PHE A 105 -10.47 3.51 13.07
CA PHE A 105 -10.48 4.94 13.39
C PHE A 105 -11.33 5.26 14.62
N ASP A 106 -12.50 4.62 14.77
CA ASP A 106 -13.52 5.00 15.76
C ASP A 106 -13.47 4.17 17.06
N ASP A 107 -12.97 2.93 17.01
CA ASP A 107 -12.98 2.00 18.14
C ASP A 107 -11.64 2.00 18.90
N PRO A 108 -11.59 2.45 20.17
CA PRO A 108 -10.35 2.48 20.95
C PRO A 108 -9.84 1.08 21.35
N HIS A 109 -10.64 0.03 21.20
CA HIS A 109 -10.26 -1.34 21.51
C HIS A 109 -9.64 -2.08 20.31
N ILE A 110 -9.78 -1.53 19.10
CA ILE A 110 -9.17 -2.08 17.90
C ILE A 110 -7.78 -1.47 17.74
N ARG A 111 -6.77 -2.21 18.20
CA ARG A 111 -5.36 -1.85 18.06
C ARG A 111 -4.73 -2.61 16.89
N PRO A 112 -3.85 -1.97 16.10
CA PRO A 112 -3.06 -2.70 15.13
C PRO A 112 -2.10 -3.66 15.81
N ASP A 113 -1.66 -4.67 15.07
CA ASP A 113 -0.45 -5.40 15.44
C ASP A 113 0.75 -4.44 15.26
N GLU A 114 1.29 -3.95 16.39
CA GLU A 114 2.37 -2.98 16.43
C GLU A 114 3.63 -3.45 15.69
N THR A 115 3.98 -4.74 15.83
CA THR A 115 5.17 -5.30 15.18
C THR A 115 4.99 -5.33 13.67
N ARG A 116 3.80 -5.74 13.24
CA ARG A 116 3.43 -5.81 11.84
C ARG A 116 3.32 -4.43 11.19
N LEU A 117 2.72 -3.47 11.89
CA LEU A 117 2.61 -2.08 11.45
C LEU A 117 3.99 -1.43 11.31
N ALA A 118 4.87 -1.59 12.31
CA ALA A 118 6.23 -1.06 12.25
C ALA A 118 7.04 -1.65 11.08
N ARG A 119 6.83 -2.95 10.75
CA ARG A 119 7.39 -3.56 9.54
C ARG A 119 6.82 -2.92 8.28
N ALA A 120 5.50 -2.74 8.21
CA ALA A 120 4.83 -2.14 7.07
C ALA A 120 5.35 -0.72 6.78
N VAL A 121 5.51 0.11 7.82
CA VAL A 121 6.09 1.47 7.69
C VAL A 121 7.51 1.39 7.12
N ARG A 122 8.38 0.54 7.69
CA ARG A 122 9.76 0.41 7.21
C ARG A 122 9.84 -0.05 5.77
N GLU A 123 9.06 -1.06 5.39
CA GLU A 123 9.08 -1.62 4.04
C GLU A 123 8.51 -0.65 3.01
N ALA A 124 7.44 0.08 3.34
CA ALA A 124 6.90 1.13 2.47
C ALA A 124 7.89 2.27 2.25
N CYS A 125 8.60 2.71 3.31
CA CYS A 125 9.67 3.70 3.19
C CYS A 125 10.84 3.17 2.35
N ALA A 126 11.30 1.94 2.60
CA ALA A 126 12.41 1.35 1.86
C ALA A 126 12.08 1.18 0.37
N MET A 127 10.85 0.77 0.06
CA MET A 127 10.31 0.69 -1.29
C MET A 127 10.33 2.07 -1.98
N ALA A 128 9.85 3.12 -1.30
CA ALA A 128 9.87 4.48 -1.83
C ALA A 128 11.30 5.00 -2.07
N ASP A 129 12.21 4.76 -1.12
CA ASP A 129 13.60 5.19 -1.21
C ASP A 129 14.36 4.48 -2.33
N ARG A 130 14.09 3.19 -2.57
CA ARG A 130 14.64 2.46 -3.73
C ARG A 130 14.09 3.01 -5.04
N ALA A 131 12.77 3.19 -5.13
CA ALA A 131 12.15 3.81 -6.31
C ALA A 131 12.77 5.18 -6.62
N ARG A 132 12.97 6.03 -5.61
CA ARG A 132 13.63 7.34 -5.75
C ARG A 132 15.04 7.22 -6.34
N LYS A 133 15.87 6.31 -5.82
CA LYS A 133 17.25 6.10 -6.30
C LYS A 133 17.33 5.68 -7.76
N HIS A 134 16.29 5.00 -8.25
CA HIS A 134 16.22 4.49 -9.61
C HIS A 134 15.35 5.35 -10.54
N GLY A 135 14.85 6.50 -10.08
CA GLY A 135 13.95 7.36 -10.86
C GLY A 135 12.58 6.74 -11.14
N GLY A 136 12.15 5.78 -10.32
CA GLY A 136 10.84 5.17 -10.36
C GLY A 136 9.77 5.99 -9.62
N PRO A 137 8.50 5.57 -9.66
CA PRO A 137 7.40 6.30 -9.02
C PRO A 137 7.48 6.22 -7.49
N VAL A 138 7.40 7.37 -6.81
CA VAL A 138 7.54 7.42 -5.34
C VAL A 138 6.28 7.87 -4.61
N ALA A 139 5.36 8.55 -5.29
CA ALA A 139 4.14 9.09 -4.68
C ALA A 139 3.32 8.05 -3.90
N GLN A 140 2.94 6.94 -4.54
CA GLN A 140 2.06 5.93 -3.90
C GLN A 140 2.76 5.17 -2.74
N PRO A 141 4.02 4.72 -2.87
CA PRO A 141 4.77 4.15 -1.75
C PRO A 141 4.91 5.10 -0.55
N TYR A 142 5.23 6.38 -0.77
CA TYR A 142 5.28 7.36 0.31
C TYR A 142 3.91 7.64 0.92
N ALA A 143 2.84 7.67 0.12
CA ALA A 143 1.49 7.82 0.65
C ALA A 143 1.05 6.63 1.51
N LEU A 144 1.42 5.41 1.12
CA LEU A 144 1.24 4.21 1.93
C LEU A 144 2.01 4.33 3.26
N ALA A 145 3.30 4.67 3.20
CA ALA A 145 4.13 4.88 4.40
C ALA A 145 3.55 5.96 5.32
N ALA A 146 3.07 7.07 4.74
CA ALA A 146 2.47 8.17 5.47
C ALA A 146 1.22 7.72 6.25
N TYR A 147 0.34 6.96 5.59
CA TYR A 147 -0.87 6.45 6.25
C TYR A 147 -0.54 5.49 7.38
N LEU A 148 0.41 4.58 7.17
CA LEU A 148 0.81 3.60 8.18
C LEU A 148 1.52 4.25 9.37
N ALA A 149 2.37 5.26 9.14
CA ALA A 149 3.01 6.02 10.21
C ALA A 149 2.00 6.88 10.99
N TRP A 150 1.02 7.46 10.28
CA TRP A 150 -0.07 8.19 10.92
C TRP A 150 -0.90 7.26 11.80
N TRP A 151 -1.15 6.05 11.30
CA TRP A 151 -1.82 5.02 12.07
C TRP A 151 -1.04 4.67 13.33
N ASP A 152 0.28 4.47 13.22
CA ASP A 152 1.19 4.16 14.34
C ASP A 152 1.33 5.30 15.37
N GLY A 153 0.76 6.47 15.09
CA GLY A 153 0.84 7.66 15.95
C GLY A 153 2.12 8.47 15.77
N ASP A 154 3.01 8.08 14.85
CA ASP A 154 4.17 8.88 14.46
C ASP A 154 3.76 9.97 13.46
N GLY A 155 3.15 11.03 13.99
CA GLY A 155 2.71 12.18 13.20
C GLY A 155 3.83 12.87 12.43
N LYS A 156 5.08 12.80 12.92
CA LYS A 156 6.24 13.41 12.26
C LYS A 156 6.62 12.58 11.03
N ALA A 157 6.78 11.27 11.18
CA ALA A 157 7.06 10.39 10.05
C ALA A 157 5.92 10.43 9.02
N ALA A 158 4.67 10.44 9.49
CA ALA A 158 3.49 10.59 8.63
C ALA A 158 3.53 11.85 7.78
N THR A 159 3.80 13.00 8.40
CA THR A 159 3.85 14.29 7.70
C THR A 159 5.00 14.34 6.70
N LEU A 160 6.19 13.87 7.07
CA LEU A 160 7.35 13.83 6.16
C LEU A 160 7.10 12.95 4.95
N ALA A 161 6.54 11.75 5.14
CA ALA A 161 6.20 10.86 4.05
C ALA A 161 5.06 11.43 3.17
N ALA A 162 4.05 12.06 3.76
CA ALA A 162 2.98 12.69 2.99
C ALA A 162 3.52 13.83 2.11
N LEU A 163 4.40 14.69 2.64
CA LEU A 163 5.03 15.74 1.85
C LEU A 163 5.92 15.17 0.74
N ALA A 164 6.67 14.10 1.01
CA ALA A 164 7.48 13.43 0.00
C ALA A 164 6.62 12.83 -1.14
N ALA A 165 5.40 12.36 -0.84
CA ALA A 165 4.47 11.90 -1.86
C ALA A 165 3.91 13.07 -2.70
N LEU A 166 3.56 14.18 -2.05
CA LEU A 166 2.97 15.36 -2.70
C LEU A 166 3.96 16.18 -3.52
N ASP A 167 5.26 16.11 -3.18
CA ASP A 167 6.33 16.70 -3.99
C ASP A 167 6.49 15.99 -5.34
N ASP A 168 6.22 14.67 -5.38
CA ASP A 168 6.24 13.86 -6.60
C ASP A 168 4.92 13.96 -7.38
N ASP A 169 3.79 13.81 -6.70
CA ASP A 169 2.45 13.95 -7.28
C ASP A 169 1.49 14.66 -6.31
N PRO A 170 1.17 15.95 -6.55
CA PRO A 170 0.33 16.76 -5.68
C PRO A 170 -1.13 16.27 -5.62
N GLU A 171 -1.57 15.42 -6.55
CA GLU A 171 -2.92 14.86 -6.62
C GLU A 171 -3.05 13.54 -5.84
N THR A 172 -2.01 13.14 -5.10
CA THR A 172 -2.01 11.91 -4.30
C THR A 172 -2.99 12.00 -3.13
N SER A 173 -4.26 11.66 -3.37
CA SER A 173 -5.38 11.76 -2.43
C SER A 173 -5.10 11.20 -1.03
N LEU A 174 -4.42 10.05 -0.93
CA LEU A 174 -4.08 9.44 0.35
C LEU A 174 -3.10 10.32 1.15
N ALA A 175 -2.10 10.91 0.49
CA ALA A 175 -1.15 11.82 1.12
C ALA A 175 -1.80 13.14 1.52
N ILE A 176 -2.69 13.70 0.69
CA ILE A 176 -3.50 14.89 1.02
C ILE A 176 -4.30 14.63 2.30
N MET A 177 -4.99 13.50 2.37
CA MET A 177 -5.78 13.11 3.53
C MET A 177 -4.91 12.98 4.78
N VAL A 178 -3.77 12.27 4.72
CA VAL A 178 -2.87 12.11 5.86
C VAL A 178 -2.32 13.46 6.34
N ALA A 179 -1.89 14.33 5.43
CA ALA A 179 -1.41 15.66 5.77
C ALA A 179 -2.48 16.48 6.50
N ALA A 180 -3.72 16.44 6.03
CA ALA A 180 -4.85 17.12 6.68
C ALA A 180 -5.17 16.52 8.07
N MET A 181 -5.16 15.19 8.20
CA MET A 181 -5.41 14.52 9.48
C MET A 181 -4.32 14.86 10.51
N ALA A 182 -3.05 14.71 10.14
CA ALA A 182 -1.90 15.01 10.99
C ALA A 182 -1.87 16.48 11.42
N ALA A 183 -2.10 17.43 10.50
CA ALA A 183 -2.17 18.85 10.81
C ALA A 183 -3.30 19.20 11.79
N SER A 184 -4.41 18.46 11.73
CA SER A 184 -5.54 18.62 12.65
C SER A 184 -5.40 17.87 13.98
N GLY A 185 -4.28 17.16 14.21
CA GLY A 185 -4.07 16.34 15.40
C GLY A 185 -5.08 15.19 15.54
N ARG A 186 -5.72 14.77 14.44
CA ARG A 186 -6.69 13.67 14.44
C ARG A 186 -5.94 12.36 14.20
N TYR A 187 -6.02 11.46 15.16
CA TYR A 187 -5.45 10.12 15.12
C TYR A 187 -6.55 9.07 15.37
N PRO A 188 -6.29 7.78 15.00
CA PRO A 188 -7.12 6.65 15.41
C PRO A 188 -7.50 6.70 16.90
N ALA A 189 -8.72 6.27 17.24
CA ALA A 189 -9.25 6.35 18.60
C ALA A 189 -8.39 5.61 19.64
N TYR A 190 -7.70 4.54 19.24
CA TYR A 190 -6.86 3.77 20.16
C TYR A 190 -5.61 4.51 20.66
N LEU A 191 -5.24 5.62 20.02
CA LEU A 191 -4.14 6.51 20.40
C LEU A 191 -4.60 7.68 21.29
N ARG A 192 -5.90 7.78 21.59
CA ARG A 192 -6.48 8.86 22.40
C ARG A 192 -6.63 8.47 23.87
#